data_AF-A0A1I2TVC2-F1
#
_entry.id   AF-A0A1I2TVC2-F1
#
_cell.length_a   1.000
_cell.length_b   1.000
_cell.length_c   1.000
_cell.angle_alpha   90.00
_cell.angle_beta   90.00
_cell.angle_gamma   90.00
#
_symmetry.space_group_name_H-M   'P 1'
#
loop_
_entity.id
_entity.type
_entity.pdbx_description
1 polymer ?
#
loop_
_entity_poly.entity_id
_entity_poly.type
_entity_poly.pdbx_seq_one_letter_code
_entity_poly.pdbx_strand_id
1 'polypeptide(L)'
;MKNRREFLIKSTLGATALALAPAWLQGAPNLIKSLNKPNSLINGVQIGCITYSFRSLPDQSAEATLNYVKESGISAIELMGDPAESFAGMPASPINRMRMWQLGGKARRGETLSAEETTELAELQKEATAYGKVVADWRAKADMKPFEEIRKMYADHGVKIYAFKPAAFGQNNSDAEISYGMKAAKALGASHVTLEHPADDAHTMRLGKLGEQHKMSVAYHGHEQQTFDFWDTALTQSKRNALNLDMGHYIAAGHSDLIPLIEKQHKNILSMHTKDRQTPANGKGNVAWGNGDTPIGDVLKMMQKNKYDFPATIELEYEVPENSDPIKEVQKCLEFCRQGLV
;
A
#
# COMPACT_ATOMS: atom_id res chain seq x y z
N MET A 1 32.62 -14.81 -77.62
CA MET A 1 33.21 -13.51 -77.19
C MET A 1 32.12 -12.43 -77.16
N LYS A 2 31.51 -12.16 -76.00
CA LYS A 2 30.73 -10.95 -75.69
C LYS A 2 30.60 -10.87 -74.16
N ASN A 3 30.52 -9.73 -73.50
CA ASN A 3 31.46 -8.62 -73.40
C ASN A 3 31.37 -8.15 -71.92
N ARG A 4 32.47 -7.78 -71.27
CA ARG A 4 32.58 -7.50 -69.82
C ARG A 4 31.99 -6.13 -69.42
N ARG A 5 30.80 -5.77 -69.90
CA ARG A 5 30.21 -4.43 -69.68
C ARG A 5 28.73 -4.35 -69.32
N GLU A 6 28.11 -5.43 -68.89
CA GLU A 6 26.76 -5.42 -68.27
C GLU A 6 26.78 -5.78 -66.78
N PHE A 7 27.91 -5.57 -66.13
CA PHE A 7 28.09 -5.66 -64.68
C PHE A 7 27.74 -4.34 -63.94
N LEU A 8 27.17 -3.34 -64.61
CA LEU A 8 27.02 -1.98 -64.04
C LEU A 8 25.62 -1.34 -64.12
N ILE A 9 24.54 -2.07 -64.46
CA ILE A 9 23.18 -1.47 -64.54
C ILE A 9 22.10 -2.28 -63.78
N LYS A 10 22.45 -3.07 -62.76
CA LYS A 10 21.44 -3.71 -61.88
C LYS A 10 21.85 -3.74 -60.40
N SER A 11 22.22 -2.59 -59.83
CA SER A 11 22.61 -2.53 -58.40
C SER A 11 22.40 -1.17 -57.73
N THR A 12 21.36 -0.41 -58.09
CA THR A 12 21.08 0.90 -57.45
C THR A 12 19.65 1.04 -56.95
N LEU A 13 19.20 0.13 -56.08
CA LEU A 13 18.03 0.34 -55.22
C LEU A 13 18.19 -0.33 -53.85
N GLY A 14 19.37 -0.21 -53.24
CA GLY A 14 19.59 -0.68 -51.88
C GLY A 14 21.01 -0.45 -51.41
N ALA A 15 21.33 0.76 -50.93
CA ALA A 15 22.46 1.05 -50.02
C ALA A 15 22.62 2.55 -49.65
N THR A 16 21.57 3.37 -49.61
CA THR A 16 21.70 4.78 -49.16
C THR A 16 20.56 5.20 -48.22
N ALA A 17 20.56 4.58 -47.03
CA ALA A 17 19.93 5.15 -45.83
C ALA A 17 20.80 4.89 -44.58
N LEU A 18 22.13 4.90 -44.77
CA LEU A 18 23.13 4.86 -43.72
C LEU A 18 23.88 6.20 -43.70
N ALA A 19 23.15 7.27 -43.38
CA ALA A 19 23.73 8.53 -42.92
C ALA A 19 22.60 9.39 -42.34
N LEU A 20 22.84 9.97 -41.16
CA LEU A 20 21.95 10.80 -40.35
C LEU A 20 21.05 10.04 -39.35
N ALA A 21 21.65 9.13 -38.58
CA ALA A 21 21.22 9.00 -37.19
C ALA A 21 21.76 10.23 -36.43
N PRO A 22 20.90 11.05 -35.80
CA PRO A 22 21.33 12.26 -35.12
C PRO A 22 22.19 11.92 -33.88
N ALA A 23 23.21 12.73 -33.63
CA ALA A 23 24.29 12.50 -32.66
C ALA A 23 23.86 12.37 -31.17
N TRP A 24 22.56 12.45 -30.86
CA TRP A 24 22.05 12.21 -29.49
C TRP A 24 21.82 10.71 -29.19
N LEU A 25 21.92 9.83 -30.18
CA LEU A 25 21.70 8.38 -30.01
C LEU A 25 22.96 7.57 -29.62
N GLN A 26 24.12 8.20 -29.43
CA GLN A 26 25.36 7.52 -28.99
C GLN A 26 25.59 7.59 -27.46
N GLY A 27 24.55 7.86 -26.67
CA GLY A 27 24.62 7.95 -25.21
C GLY A 27 23.67 7.04 -24.43
N ALA A 28 22.98 6.09 -25.06
CA ALA A 28 21.94 5.31 -24.39
C ALA A 28 22.22 3.80 -24.37
N PRO A 29 22.82 3.28 -23.28
CA PRO A 29 22.57 1.89 -22.87
C PRO A 29 21.77 1.73 -21.56
N ASN A 30 21.37 2.81 -20.86
CA ASN A 30 20.63 2.68 -19.58
C ASN A 30 19.27 3.42 -19.51
N LEU A 31 18.92 4.26 -20.48
CA LEU A 31 17.66 5.04 -20.46
C LEU A 31 16.42 4.29 -20.99
N ILE A 32 16.58 3.18 -21.70
CA ILE A 32 15.45 2.51 -22.37
C ILE A 32 14.74 1.52 -21.43
N LYS A 33 15.37 1.07 -20.33
CA LYS A 33 14.71 0.19 -19.34
C LYS A 33 13.78 0.94 -18.37
N SER A 34 13.88 2.27 -18.27
CA SER A 34 13.10 3.09 -17.33
C SER A 34 11.89 3.81 -17.94
N LEU A 35 11.74 3.82 -19.27
CA LEU A 35 10.64 4.55 -19.92
C LEU A 35 9.26 3.89 -19.78
N ASN A 36 9.19 2.60 -19.45
CA ASN A 36 7.93 1.85 -19.33
C ASN A 36 7.58 1.42 -17.89
N LYS A 37 8.33 1.89 -16.88
CA LYS A 37 8.08 1.54 -15.47
C LYS A 37 7.56 2.77 -14.72
N PRO A 38 6.56 2.61 -13.84
CA PRO A 38 6.12 3.72 -13.00
C PRO A 38 7.28 4.22 -12.14
N ASN A 39 7.31 5.52 -11.88
CA ASN A 39 8.23 6.13 -10.94
C ASN A 39 7.50 7.16 -10.08
N SER A 40 7.27 6.78 -8.83
CA SER A 40 6.62 7.61 -7.80
C SER A 40 7.63 8.12 -6.77
N LEU A 41 8.92 8.06 -7.06
CA LEU A 41 9.95 8.80 -6.33
C LEU A 41 10.08 10.19 -6.95
N ILE A 42 9.54 11.20 -6.27
CA ILE A 42 9.44 12.57 -6.78
C ILE A 42 10.34 13.46 -5.95
N ASN A 43 11.38 14.02 -6.57
CA ASN A 43 12.34 14.95 -5.95
C ASN A 43 12.84 14.50 -4.56
N GLY A 44 13.15 13.20 -4.43
CA GLY A 44 13.67 12.59 -3.21
C GLY A 44 12.62 12.08 -2.22
N VAL A 45 11.33 12.33 -2.45
CA VAL A 45 10.23 11.82 -1.62
C VAL A 45 9.57 10.63 -2.30
N GLN A 46 9.53 9.48 -1.62
CA GLN A 46 8.80 8.32 -2.12
C GLN A 46 7.31 8.50 -1.88
N ILE A 47 6.52 8.56 -2.95
CA ILE A 47 5.07 8.45 -2.89
C ILE A 47 4.71 6.98 -3.02
N GLY A 48 3.96 6.45 -2.05
CA GLY A 48 3.45 5.09 -2.06
C GLY A 48 1.95 5.04 -2.30
N CYS A 49 1.39 3.83 -2.38
CA CYS A 49 -0.05 3.60 -2.30
C CYS A 49 -0.33 2.33 -1.50
N ILE A 50 -1.30 2.37 -0.58
CA ILE A 50 -1.84 1.14 -0.01
C ILE A 50 -2.87 0.56 -0.97
N THR A 51 -2.77 -0.74 -1.28
CA THR A 51 -3.64 -1.37 -2.29
C THR A 51 -5.11 -1.43 -1.89
N TYR A 52 -5.44 -1.13 -0.62
CA TYR A 52 -6.82 -0.88 -0.17
C TYR A 52 -7.52 0.24 -0.96
N SER A 53 -6.75 1.16 -1.54
CA SER A 53 -7.25 2.19 -2.47
C SER A 53 -7.99 1.61 -3.68
N PHE A 54 -7.76 0.34 -4.03
CA PHE A 54 -8.36 -0.35 -5.18
C PHE A 54 -9.47 -1.34 -4.80
N ARG A 55 -9.93 -1.34 -3.53
CA ARG A 55 -10.89 -2.32 -2.99
C ARG A 55 -12.23 -2.43 -3.71
N SER A 56 -12.64 -1.40 -4.45
CA SER A 56 -13.89 -1.38 -5.21
C SER A 56 -13.75 -1.91 -6.63
N LEU A 57 -12.53 -2.17 -7.10
CA LEU A 57 -12.31 -2.78 -8.41
C LEU A 57 -12.64 -4.29 -8.35
N PRO A 58 -13.20 -4.87 -9.42
CA PRO A 58 -13.79 -6.20 -9.36
C PRO A 58 -12.77 -7.35 -9.23
N ASP A 59 -11.61 -7.22 -9.88
CA ASP A 59 -10.56 -8.25 -9.85
C ASP A 59 -9.54 -7.92 -8.76
N GLN A 60 -9.55 -8.70 -7.69
CA GLN A 60 -8.67 -8.55 -6.53
C GLN A 60 -7.47 -9.52 -6.57
N SER A 61 -7.14 -10.08 -7.74
CA SER A 61 -5.93 -10.91 -7.93
C SER A 61 -4.64 -10.10 -7.75
N ALA A 62 -3.51 -10.78 -7.52
CA ALA A 62 -2.20 -10.15 -7.44
C ALA A 62 -1.80 -9.48 -8.77
N GLU A 63 -2.16 -10.10 -9.90
CA GLU A 63 -1.90 -9.60 -11.24
C GLU A 63 -2.72 -8.35 -11.55
N ALA A 64 -4.03 -8.36 -11.25
CA ALA A 64 -4.88 -7.20 -11.43
C ALA A 64 -4.44 -6.05 -10.52
N THR A 65 -4.13 -6.35 -9.25
CA THR A 65 -3.58 -5.36 -8.31
C THR A 65 -2.31 -4.70 -8.85
N LEU A 66 -1.38 -5.49 -9.42
CA LEU A 66 -0.19 -4.95 -10.07
C LEU A 66 -0.52 -4.05 -11.26
N ASN A 67 -1.51 -4.43 -12.09
CA ASN A 67 -1.96 -3.60 -13.20
C ASN A 67 -2.53 -2.26 -12.73
N TYR A 68 -3.39 -2.25 -11.72
CA TYR A 68 -3.94 -1.02 -11.14
C TYR A 68 -2.84 -0.10 -10.62
N VAL A 69 -1.86 -0.66 -9.90
CA VAL A 69 -0.70 0.09 -9.38
C VAL A 69 0.10 0.74 -10.51
N LYS A 70 0.39 -0.01 -11.59
CA LYS A 70 1.13 0.50 -12.76
C LYS A 70 0.34 1.59 -13.49
N GLU A 71 -0.94 1.36 -13.73
CA GLU A 71 -1.83 2.32 -14.40
C GLU A 71 -1.95 3.61 -13.58
N SER A 72 -1.95 3.52 -12.25
CA SER A 72 -1.90 4.69 -11.37
C SER A 72 -0.55 5.43 -11.36
N GLY A 73 0.50 4.89 -11.99
CA GLY A 73 1.83 5.49 -12.01
C GLY A 73 2.62 5.29 -10.71
N ILE A 74 2.20 4.36 -9.84
CA ILE A 74 2.82 4.08 -8.54
C ILE A 74 3.90 3.01 -8.66
N SER A 75 5.01 3.20 -7.96
CA SER A 75 6.20 2.33 -7.97
C SER A 75 6.56 1.75 -6.60
N ALA A 76 5.81 2.09 -5.56
CA ALA A 76 6.02 1.60 -4.19
C ALA A 76 4.68 1.38 -3.50
N ILE A 77 4.45 0.21 -2.89
CA ILE A 77 3.16 -0.13 -2.29
C ILE A 77 3.25 -0.76 -0.90
N GLU A 78 2.20 -0.51 -0.13
CA GLU A 78 1.77 -1.35 0.98
C GLU A 78 0.72 -2.31 0.44
N LEU A 79 1.03 -3.61 0.45
CA LEU A 79 0.18 -4.63 -0.13
C LEU A 79 -0.79 -5.17 0.94
N MET A 80 -2.09 -5.12 0.65
CA MET A 80 -3.11 -5.80 1.45
C MET A 80 -2.90 -7.33 1.42
N GLY A 81 -3.32 -8.02 2.47
CA GLY A 81 -3.20 -9.48 2.60
C GLY A 81 -3.81 -10.27 1.44
N ASP A 82 -5.08 -9.99 1.15
CA ASP A 82 -5.94 -10.86 0.33
C ASP A 82 -5.35 -11.22 -1.05
N PRO A 83 -4.83 -10.29 -1.87
CA PRO A 83 -4.24 -10.64 -3.17
C PRO A 83 -3.07 -11.62 -3.05
N ALA A 84 -2.17 -11.42 -2.08
CA ALA A 84 -0.99 -12.27 -1.91
C ALA A 84 -1.32 -13.61 -1.28
N GLU A 85 -2.18 -13.63 -0.26
CA GLU A 85 -2.59 -14.88 0.40
C GLU A 85 -3.44 -15.75 -0.54
N SER A 86 -4.31 -15.16 -1.35
CA SER A 86 -5.12 -15.90 -2.34
C SER A 86 -4.26 -16.49 -3.45
N PHE A 87 -3.27 -15.73 -3.96
CA PHE A 87 -2.30 -16.25 -4.93
C PHE A 87 -1.48 -17.41 -4.35
N ALA A 88 -1.18 -17.37 -3.05
CA ALA A 88 -0.52 -18.45 -2.31
C ALA A 88 -1.46 -19.63 -1.97
N GLY A 89 -2.71 -19.62 -2.43
CA GLY A 89 -3.68 -20.71 -2.26
C GLY A 89 -4.46 -20.66 -0.94
N MET A 90 -4.63 -19.49 -0.32
CA MET A 90 -5.55 -19.31 0.79
C MET A 90 -6.96 -19.77 0.38
N PRO A 91 -7.64 -20.62 1.19
CA PRO A 91 -9.00 -21.06 0.91
C PRO A 91 -9.95 -19.87 0.70
N ALA A 92 -10.89 -19.97 -0.23
CA ALA A 92 -11.87 -18.91 -0.46
C ALA A 92 -12.83 -18.76 0.74
N SER A 93 -13.15 -17.51 1.08
CA SER A 93 -14.11 -17.18 2.13
C SER A 93 -15.54 -17.48 1.68
N PRO A 94 -16.31 -18.31 2.40
CA PRO A 94 -17.73 -18.52 2.11
C PRO A 94 -18.61 -17.34 2.56
N ILE A 95 -18.06 -16.43 3.37
CA ILE A 95 -18.80 -15.38 4.08
C ILE A 95 -19.15 -14.24 3.12
N ASN A 96 -20.41 -13.77 3.17
CA ASN A 96 -20.80 -12.51 2.57
C ASN A 96 -20.25 -11.32 3.39
N ARG A 97 -19.00 -10.95 3.10
CA ARG A 97 -18.29 -9.87 3.82
C ARG A 97 -18.98 -8.51 3.73
N MET A 98 -19.62 -8.21 2.60
CA MET A 98 -20.36 -6.95 2.41
C MET A 98 -21.54 -6.87 3.37
N ARG A 99 -22.34 -7.95 3.44
CA ARG A 99 -23.48 -8.04 4.35
C ARG A 99 -23.05 -8.01 5.81
N MET A 100 -21.97 -8.73 6.14
CA MET A 100 -21.38 -8.71 7.49
C MET A 100 -20.94 -7.29 7.89
N TRP A 101 -20.29 -6.54 6.98
CA TRP A 101 -19.89 -5.16 7.24
C TRP A 101 -21.08 -4.21 7.38
N GLN A 102 -22.11 -4.38 6.55
CA GLN A 102 -23.34 -3.59 6.62
C GLN A 102 -24.03 -3.77 7.99
N LEU A 103 -24.29 -5.02 8.39
CA LEU A 103 -24.96 -5.34 9.66
C LEU A 103 -24.09 -4.96 10.87
N GLY A 104 -22.80 -5.28 10.85
CA GLY A 104 -21.87 -4.89 11.90
C GLY A 104 -21.67 -3.37 11.99
N GLY A 105 -21.81 -2.65 10.87
CA GLY A 105 -21.80 -1.20 10.81
C GLY A 105 -23.03 -0.58 11.48
N LYS A 106 -24.23 -1.10 11.18
CA LYS A 106 -25.47 -0.70 11.86
C LYS A 106 -25.35 -0.87 13.38
N ALA A 107 -24.93 -2.06 13.82
CA ALA A 107 -24.77 -2.36 15.24
C ALA A 107 -23.80 -1.40 15.94
N ARG A 108 -22.65 -1.08 15.32
CA ARG A 108 -21.66 -0.13 15.87
C ARG A 108 -22.17 1.31 15.96
N ARG A 109 -23.07 1.71 15.06
CA ARG A 109 -23.72 3.03 15.10
C ARG A 109 -24.89 3.09 16.09
N GLY A 110 -25.19 2.00 16.80
CA GLY A 110 -26.32 1.90 17.71
C GLY A 110 -27.67 1.83 17.00
N GLU A 111 -27.70 1.51 15.71
CA GLU A 111 -28.95 1.28 14.98
C GLU A 111 -29.57 -0.06 15.41
N THR A 112 -30.89 -0.08 15.57
CA THR A 112 -31.63 -1.30 15.91
C THR A 112 -31.63 -2.27 14.72
N LEU A 113 -31.06 -3.47 14.94
CA LEU A 113 -31.20 -4.59 14.01
C LEU A 113 -32.55 -5.26 14.21
N SER A 114 -33.19 -5.71 13.11
CA SER A 114 -34.35 -6.59 13.22
C SER A 114 -33.97 -7.94 13.86
N ALA A 115 -34.96 -8.73 14.28
CA ALA A 115 -34.70 -10.08 14.80
C ALA A 115 -34.01 -10.98 13.74
N GLU A 116 -34.39 -10.82 12.47
CA GLU A 116 -33.78 -11.51 11.34
C GLU A 116 -32.34 -11.06 11.11
N GLU A 117 -32.08 -9.73 11.08
CA GLU A 117 -30.74 -9.17 10.92
C GLU A 117 -29.80 -9.56 12.08
N THR A 118 -30.34 -9.65 13.30
CA THR A 118 -29.59 -10.09 14.47
C THR A 118 -29.17 -11.56 14.33
N THR A 119 -30.09 -12.41 13.89
CA THR A 119 -29.82 -13.84 13.66
C THR A 119 -28.83 -14.03 12.51
N GLU A 120 -29.00 -13.29 11.41
CA GLU A 120 -28.11 -13.30 10.26
C GLU A 120 -26.69 -12.86 10.64
N LEU A 121 -26.55 -11.78 11.42
CA LEU A 121 -25.25 -11.31 11.90
C LEU A 121 -24.56 -12.36 12.78
N ALA A 122 -25.32 -13.04 13.65
CA ALA A 122 -24.77 -14.10 14.50
C ALA A 122 -24.26 -15.31 13.69
N GLU A 123 -25.00 -15.75 12.67
CA GLU A 123 -24.54 -16.84 11.80
C GLU A 123 -23.33 -16.42 10.95
N LEU A 124 -23.31 -15.20 10.39
CA LEU A 124 -22.14 -14.66 9.67
C LEU A 124 -20.90 -14.60 10.58
N GLN A 125 -21.06 -14.22 11.85
CA GLN A 125 -19.96 -14.21 12.83
C GLN A 125 -19.44 -15.62 13.14
N LYS A 126 -20.33 -16.61 13.22
CA LYS A 126 -19.98 -18.01 13.42
C LYS A 126 -19.25 -18.59 12.21
N GLU A 127 -19.72 -18.30 11.01
CA GLU A 127 -19.03 -18.64 9.75
C GLU A 127 -17.65 -17.99 9.69
N ALA A 128 -17.52 -16.71 10.06
CA ALA A 128 -16.25 -16.00 10.15
C ALA A 128 -15.27 -16.67 11.13
N THR A 129 -15.76 -17.10 12.29
CA THR A 129 -14.96 -17.81 13.28
C THR A 129 -14.51 -19.18 12.77
N ALA A 130 -15.39 -19.92 12.09
CA ALA A 130 -15.06 -21.21 11.51
C ALA A 130 -14.03 -21.09 10.37
N TYR A 131 -14.24 -20.13 9.47
CA TYR A 131 -13.32 -19.83 8.38
C TYR A 131 -11.96 -19.34 8.89
N GLY A 132 -11.93 -18.57 9.98
CA GLY A 132 -10.68 -18.16 10.63
C GLY A 132 -9.79 -19.35 11.03
N LYS A 133 -10.39 -20.46 11.52
CA LYS A 133 -9.66 -21.70 11.83
C LYS A 133 -9.09 -22.36 10.57
N VAL A 134 -9.88 -22.39 9.48
CA VAL A 134 -9.43 -22.91 8.18
C VAL A 134 -8.23 -22.11 7.65
N VAL A 135 -8.27 -20.78 7.77
CA VAL A 135 -7.15 -19.90 7.39
C VAL A 135 -5.94 -20.14 8.28
N ALA A 136 -6.13 -20.27 9.60
CA ALA A 136 -5.02 -20.55 10.52
C ALA A 136 -4.32 -21.89 10.21
N ASP A 137 -5.09 -22.94 9.91
CA ASP A 137 -4.57 -24.25 9.51
C ASP A 137 -3.80 -24.20 8.17
N TRP A 138 -4.27 -23.38 7.23
CA TRP A 138 -3.57 -23.12 5.98
C TRP A 138 -2.26 -22.34 6.22
N ARG A 139 -2.29 -21.24 6.98
CA ARG A 139 -1.11 -20.42 7.33
C ARG A 139 0.00 -21.23 8.00
N ALA A 140 -0.37 -22.22 8.82
CA ALA A 140 0.58 -23.11 9.47
C ALA A 140 1.41 -23.97 8.49
N LYS A 141 0.93 -24.15 7.25
CA LYS A 141 1.52 -25.03 6.22
C LYS A 141 1.87 -24.31 4.92
N ALA A 142 1.54 -23.03 4.79
CA ALA A 142 1.71 -22.27 3.56
C ALA A 142 3.19 -22.18 3.13
N ASP A 143 3.45 -22.39 1.84
CA ASP A 143 4.77 -22.19 1.24
C ASP A 143 5.02 -20.69 1.02
N MET A 144 6.27 -20.25 1.21
CA MET A 144 6.68 -18.87 0.96
C MET A 144 7.00 -18.60 -0.51
N LYS A 145 7.22 -19.64 -1.33
CA LYS A 145 7.54 -19.49 -2.75
C LYS A 145 6.54 -18.63 -3.55
N PRO A 146 5.20 -18.79 -3.40
CA PRO A 146 4.26 -17.92 -4.10
C PRO A 146 4.44 -16.42 -3.74
N PHE A 147 4.82 -16.10 -2.50
CA PHE A 147 5.12 -14.73 -2.10
C PHE A 147 6.41 -14.20 -2.73
N GLU A 148 7.42 -15.06 -2.92
CA GLU A 148 8.64 -14.72 -3.67
C GLU A 148 8.36 -14.51 -5.16
N GLU A 149 7.44 -15.29 -5.74
CA GLU A 149 6.96 -15.12 -7.11
C GLU A 149 6.25 -13.78 -7.28
N ILE A 150 5.37 -13.39 -6.35
CA ILE A 150 4.75 -12.06 -6.33
C ILE A 150 5.82 -10.97 -6.24
N ARG A 151 6.77 -11.09 -5.30
CA ARG A 151 7.87 -10.13 -5.19
C ARG A 151 8.58 -9.94 -6.52
N LYS A 152 8.93 -11.05 -7.18
CA LYS A 152 9.60 -11.01 -8.49
C LYS A 152 8.71 -10.37 -9.55
N MET A 153 7.45 -10.76 -9.64
CA MET A 153 6.49 -10.24 -10.59
C MET A 153 6.34 -8.71 -10.48
N TYR A 154 6.21 -8.19 -9.26
CA TYR A 154 6.09 -6.76 -9.00
C TYR A 154 7.42 -6.02 -9.30
N ALA A 155 8.56 -6.57 -8.85
CA ALA A 155 9.88 -5.98 -9.08
C ALA A 155 10.26 -5.93 -10.57
N ASP A 156 9.91 -6.97 -11.35
CA ASP A 156 10.12 -7.02 -12.80
C ASP A 156 9.41 -5.86 -13.51
N HIS A 157 8.30 -5.38 -12.95
CA HIS A 157 7.53 -4.22 -13.42
C HIS A 157 7.89 -2.89 -12.74
N GLY A 158 8.92 -2.87 -11.89
CA GLY A 158 9.38 -1.65 -11.22
C GLY A 158 8.56 -1.24 -10.00
N VAL A 159 7.75 -2.14 -9.45
CA VAL A 159 6.98 -1.89 -8.23
C VAL A 159 7.64 -2.58 -7.04
N LYS A 160 7.94 -1.79 -5.99
CA LYS A 160 8.47 -2.29 -4.72
C LYS A 160 7.34 -2.49 -3.71
N ILE A 161 7.23 -3.68 -3.13
CA ILE A 161 6.38 -3.94 -1.97
C ILE A 161 7.19 -3.57 -0.72
N TYR A 162 6.90 -2.44 -0.07
CA TYR A 162 7.64 -2.01 1.12
C TYR A 162 6.96 -2.45 2.43
N ALA A 163 5.65 -2.69 2.40
CA ALA A 163 4.87 -3.12 3.55
C ALA A 163 3.82 -4.18 3.16
N PHE A 164 3.40 -4.98 4.14
CA PHE A 164 2.38 -6.01 3.99
C PHE A 164 1.36 -5.94 5.14
N LYS A 165 0.05 -5.88 4.81
CA LYS A 165 -1.08 -5.77 5.76
C LYS A 165 -2.02 -7.00 5.70
N PRO A 166 -1.58 -8.21 6.10
CA PRO A 166 -2.43 -9.38 6.25
C PRO A 166 -3.24 -9.34 7.54
N ALA A 167 -4.36 -10.07 7.57
CA ALA A 167 -5.16 -10.28 8.77
C ALA A 167 -4.55 -11.36 9.69
N ALA A 168 -3.27 -11.19 10.07
CA ALA A 168 -2.48 -12.18 10.81
C ALA A 168 -1.85 -11.64 12.12
N PHE A 169 -2.15 -10.38 12.48
CA PHE A 169 -1.51 -9.69 13.61
C PHE A 169 -2.49 -9.21 14.70
N GLY A 170 -3.75 -9.65 14.65
CA GLY A 170 -4.75 -9.34 15.67
C GLY A 170 -4.46 -10.04 16.99
N GLN A 171 -5.05 -9.55 18.08
CA GLN A 171 -4.89 -10.11 19.43
C GLN A 171 -5.19 -11.62 19.48
N ASN A 172 -6.21 -12.06 18.74
CA ASN A 172 -6.65 -13.45 18.71
C ASN A 172 -5.82 -14.36 17.77
N ASN A 173 -4.91 -13.80 16.97
CA ASN A 173 -4.02 -14.62 16.16
C ASN A 173 -2.95 -15.26 17.05
N SER A 174 -2.66 -16.54 16.78
CA SER A 174 -1.59 -17.28 17.46
C SER A 174 -0.20 -16.74 17.08
N ASP A 175 0.83 -17.05 17.89
CA ASP A 175 2.22 -16.72 17.54
C ASP A 175 2.64 -17.36 16.21
N ALA A 176 2.07 -18.51 15.86
CA ALA A 176 2.30 -19.19 14.59
C ALA A 176 1.77 -18.39 13.40
N GLU A 177 0.57 -17.83 13.50
CA GLU A 177 -0.01 -16.97 12.46
C GLU A 177 0.76 -15.66 12.32
N ILE A 178 1.14 -15.02 13.44
CA ILE A 178 1.97 -13.81 13.41
C ILE A 178 3.33 -14.11 12.76
N SER A 179 3.95 -15.23 13.14
CA SER A 179 5.21 -15.69 12.55
C SER A 179 5.07 -15.97 11.05
N TYR A 180 3.96 -16.57 10.62
CA TYR A 180 3.64 -16.73 9.20
C TYR A 180 3.57 -15.37 8.50
N GLY A 181 2.82 -14.39 9.05
CA GLY A 181 2.68 -13.07 8.46
C GLY A 181 4.02 -12.35 8.27
N MET A 182 4.92 -12.47 9.24
CA MET A 182 6.28 -11.91 9.16
C MET A 182 7.15 -12.62 8.12
N LYS A 183 7.05 -13.95 7.99
CA LYS A 183 7.75 -14.73 6.96
C LYS A 183 7.24 -14.37 5.56
N ALA A 184 5.93 -14.28 5.38
CA ALA A 184 5.30 -13.88 4.13
C ALA A 184 5.71 -12.45 3.73
N ALA A 185 5.70 -11.49 4.66
CA ALA A 185 6.19 -10.14 4.42
C ALA A 185 7.66 -10.13 3.97
N LYS A 186 8.51 -10.94 4.59
CA LYS A 186 9.92 -11.07 4.21
C LYS A 186 10.09 -11.67 2.81
N ALA A 187 9.29 -12.68 2.47
CA ALA A 187 9.28 -13.29 1.14
C ALA A 187 8.83 -12.31 0.05
N LEU A 188 7.82 -11.46 0.35
CA LEU A 188 7.38 -10.34 -0.48
C LEU A 188 8.45 -9.24 -0.63
N GLY A 189 9.49 -9.23 0.22
CA GLY A 189 10.54 -8.23 0.22
C GLY A 189 10.18 -6.94 0.99
N ALA A 190 9.10 -6.98 1.78
CA ALA A 190 8.69 -5.87 2.62
C ALA A 190 9.72 -5.61 3.74
N SER A 191 9.84 -4.34 4.15
CA SER A 191 10.66 -3.94 5.30
C SER A 191 9.91 -4.04 6.62
N HIS A 192 8.58 -3.96 6.56
CA HIS A 192 7.71 -3.99 7.73
C HIS A 192 6.35 -4.59 7.40
N VAL A 193 5.63 -4.95 8.45
CA VAL A 193 4.21 -5.26 8.42
C VAL A 193 3.41 -4.11 9.04
N THR A 194 2.15 -3.98 8.63
CA THR A 194 1.24 -2.99 9.20
C THR A 194 0.01 -3.66 9.80
N LEU A 195 -0.52 -3.03 10.84
CA LEU A 195 -1.79 -3.34 11.47
C LEU A 195 -2.32 -2.11 12.20
N GLU A 196 -3.59 -2.10 12.52
CA GLU A 196 -4.15 -1.09 13.44
C GLU A 196 -3.47 -1.16 14.81
N HIS A 197 -3.10 0.00 15.36
CA HIS A 197 -2.57 0.05 16.72
C HIS A 197 -3.61 -0.54 17.68
N PRO A 198 -3.27 -1.59 18.45
CA PRO A 198 -4.26 -2.38 19.17
C PRO A 198 -4.81 -1.70 20.43
N ALA A 199 -4.24 -0.54 20.82
CA ALA A 199 -4.48 0.13 22.10
C ALA A 199 -4.28 -0.82 23.31
N ASP A 200 -3.33 -1.73 23.18
CA ASP A 200 -2.99 -2.77 24.14
C ASP A 200 -1.47 -2.94 24.17
N ASP A 201 -0.86 -2.47 25.24
CA ASP A 201 0.59 -2.48 25.43
C ASP A 201 1.15 -3.90 25.55
N ALA A 202 0.37 -4.86 26.05
CA ALA A 202 0.82 -6.25 26.11
C ALA A 202 0.90 -6.85 24.70
N HIS A 203 -0.05 -6.50 23.82
CA HIS A 203 -0.03 -6.96 22.44
C HIS A 203 1.05 -6.27 21.60
N THR A 204 1.28 -4.96 21.75
CA THR A 204 2.41 -4.29 21.06
C THR A 204 3.78 -4.81 21.53
N MET A 205 3.91 -5.18 22.81
CA MET A 205 5.11 -5.83 23.34
C MET A 205 5.31 -7.22 22.71
N ARG A 206 4.22 -8.00 22.62
CA ARG A 206 4.24 -9.34 21.99
C ARG A 206 4.65 -9.24 20.52
N LEU A 207 4.05 -8.32 19.76
CA LEU A 207 4.36 -8.10 18.36
C LEU A 207 5.81 -7.64 18.16
N GLY A 208 6.31 -6.71 18.99
CA GLY A 208 7.71 -6.27 18.95
C GLY A 208 8.70 -7.42 19.17
N LYS A 209 8.47 -8.27 20.17
CA LYS A 209 9.29 -9.46 20.43
C LYS A 209 9.30 -10.45 19.27
N LEU A 210 8.13 -10.74 18.68
CA LEU A 210 8.05 -11.59 17.48
C LEU A 210 8.76 -10.94 16.29
N GLY A 211 8.64 -9.60 16.15
CA GLY A 211 9.35 -8.83 15.14
C GLY A 211 10.88 -8.95 15.27
N GLU A 212 11.41 -8.94 16.48
CA GLU A 212 12.84 -9.16 16.74
C GLU A 212 13.29 -10.56 16.29
N GLN A 213 12.51 -11.59 16.64
CA GLN A 213 12.79 -12.98 16.28
C GLN A 213 12.83 -13.17 14.76
N HIS A 214 11.88 -12.58 14.03
CA HIS A 214 11.78 -12.70 12.57
C HIS A 214 12.57 -11.64 11.78
N LYS A 215 13.19 -10.69 12.49
CA LYS A 215 13.86 -9.51 11.92
C LYS A 215 12.93 -8.67 11.03
N MET A 216 11.68 -8.56 11.44
CA MET A 216 10.61 -7.82 10.75
C MET A 216 10.12 -6.69 11.64
N SER A 217 10.01 -5.49 11.09
CA SER A 217 9.44 -4.36 11.85
C SER A 217 7.91 -4.38 11.78
N VAL A 218 7.26 -3.87 12.82
CA VAL A 218 5.81 -3.78 12.96
C VAL A 218 5.46 -2.30 13.08
N ALA A 219 4.82 -1.75 12.04
CA ALA A 219 4.41 -0.36 12.00
C ALA A 219 2.92 -0.24 12.29
N TYR A 220 2.58 0.44 13.39
CA TYR A 220 1.21 0.52 13.87
C TYR A 220 0.47 1.70 13.22
N HIS A 221 -0.64 1.40 12.54
CA HIS A 221 -1.54 2.37 11.94
C HIS A 221 -2.40 3.05 13.00
N GLY A 222 -2.55 4.37 12.91
CA GLY A 222 -3.43 5.12 13.78
C GLY A 222 -4.68 5.60 13.03
N HIS A 223 -5.87 5.48 13.64
CA HIS A 223 -7.08 6.19 13.18
C HIS A 223 -7.27 7.46 14.03
N GLU A 224 -8.50 7.88 14.32
CA GLU A 224 -8.76 9.09 15.11
C GLU A 224 -8.40 8.96 16.60
N GLN A 225 -8.00 7.77 17.07
CA GLN A 225 -7.49 7.55 18.44
C GLN A 225 -6.07 8.08 18.66
N GLN A 226 -5.39 8.49 17.58
CA GLN A 226 -4.03 9.02 17.67
C GLN A 226 -3.97 10.21 18.62
N THR A 227 -2.82 10.33 19.29
CA THR A 227 -2.39 11.47 20.11
C THR A 227 -0.89 11.65 19.88
N PHE A 228 -0.34 12.78 20.33
CA PHE A 228 1.08 13.11 20.14
C PHE A 228 2.06 12.03 20.67
N ASP A 229 1.67 11.32 21.74
CA ASP A 229 2.50 10.29 22.39
C ASP A 229 1.96 8.86 22.16
N PHE A 230 1.02 8.67 21.22
CA PHE A 230 0.25 7.43 21.08
C PHE A 230 1.09 6.16 20.88
N TRP A 231 2.25 6.26 20.23
CA TRP A 231 3.15 5.13 19.98
C TRP A 231 4.31 5.01 20.98
N ASP A 232 4.48 5.97 21.89
CA ASP A 232 5.69 6.08 22.71
C ASP A 232 5.94 4.82 23.52
N THR A 233 4.89 4.26 24.15
CA THR A 233 5.02 2.98 24.87
C THR A 233 5.52 1.88 23.93
N ALA A 234 4.87 1.64 22.79
CA ALA A 234 5.28 0.61 21.84
C ALA A 234 6.74 0.78 21.37
N LEU A 235 7.18 2.01 21.11
CA LEU A 235 8.56 2.30 20.70
C LEU A 235 9.61 1.99 21.78
N THR A 236 9.27 2.13 23.07
CA THR A 236 10.17 1.73 24.16
C THR A 236 10.30 0.21 24.30
N GLN A 237 9.30 -0.55 23.86
CA GLN A 237 9.25 -2.00 24.05
C GLN A 237 10.17 -2.77 23.10
N SER A 238 10.37 -2.27 21.88
CA SER A 238 11.23 -2.92 20.88
C SER A 238 11.67 -1.95 19.78
N LYS A 239 12.91 -2.11 19.28
CA LYS A 239 13.40 -1.42 18.08
C LYS A 239 12.71 -1.87 16.77
N ARG A 240 11.88 -2.91 16.84
CA ARG A 240 11.06 -3.38 15.72
C ARG A 240 9.68 -2.75 15.70
N ASN A 241 9.25 -2.10 16.77
CA ASN A 241 8.03 -1.30 16.78
C ASN A 241 8.26 0.04 16.06
N ALA A 242 7.28 0.46 15.28
CA ALA A 242 7.36 1.63 14.41
C ALA A 242 5.97 2.25 14.20
N LEU A 243 5.95 3.42 13.56
CA LEU A 243 4.73 4.11 13.16
C LEU A 243 4.38 3.78 11.71
N ASN A 244 3.11 3.48 11.49
CA ASN A 244 2.42 3.74 10.23
C ASN A 244 1.47 4.93 10.46
N LEU A 245 2.04 6.13 10.60
CA LEU A 245 1.27 7.34 10.95
C LEU A 245 0.20 7.61 9.88
N ASP A 246 -1.03 7.94 10.26
CA ASP A 246 -2.02 8.46 9.32
C ASP A 246 -2.26 9.94 9.60
N MET A 247 -1.75 10.80 8.72
CA MET A 247 -1.86 12.24 8.90
C MET A 247 -3.30 12.75 8.78
N GLY A 248 -4.13 12.11 7.96
CA GLY A 248 -5.50 12.56 7.75
C GLY A 248 -6.37 12.24 8.96
N HIS A 249 -6.24 11.05 9.52
CA HIS A 249 -6.92 10.69 10.76
C HIS A 249 -6.47 11.57 11.93
N TYR A 250 -5.18 11.91 12.00
CA TYR A 250 -4.65 12.82 13.02
C TYR A 250 -5.33 14.21 12.96
N ILE A 251 -5.49 14.76 11.76
CA ILE A 251 -6.17 16.04 11.53
C ILE A 251 -7.68 15.93 11.80
N ALA A 252 -8.33 14.84 11.38
CA ALA A 252 -9.75 14.60 11.65
C ALA A 252 -10.05 14.39 13.14
N ALA A 253 -9.07 13.95 13.93
CA ALA A 253 -9.16 13.91 15.38
C ALA A 253 -9.10 15.31 16.03
N GLY A 254 -8.66 16.34 15.29
CA GLY A 254 -8.62 17.74 15.74
C GLY A 254 -7.26 18.21 16.23
N HIS A 255 -6.20 17.45 15.99
CA HIS A 255 -4.84 17.81 16.39
C HIS A 255 -4.20 18.80 15.41
N SER A 256 -3.41 19.73 15.93
CA SER A 256 -2.73 20.79 15.14
C SER A 256 -1.20 20.67 15.13
N ASP A 257 -0.65 19.68 15.83
CA ASP A 257 0.77 19.45 16.08
C ASP A 257 1.37 18.29 15.25
N LEU A 258 0.78 18.01 14.09
CA LEU A 258 1.23 16.95 13.16
C LEU A 258 2.70 17.11 12.73
N ILE A 259 3.12 18.32 12.34
CA ILE A 259 4.50 18.59 11.94
C ILE A 259 5.47 18.31 13.10
N PRO A 260 5.26 18.88 14.31
CA PRO A 260 6.04 18.51 15.49
C PRO A 260 6.07 17.01 15.79
N LEU A 261 4.95 16.29 15.61
CA LEU A 261 4.90 14.83 15.80
C LEU A 261 5.82 14.11 14.80
N ILE A 262 5.76 14.49 13.52
CA ILE A 262 6.64 13.91 12.50
C ILE A 262 8.10 14.24 12.83
N GLU A 263 8.43 15.47 13.22
CA GLU A 263 9.79 15.84 13.64
C GLU A 263 10.27 15.04 14.85
N LYS A 264 9.41 14.77 15.83
CA LYS A 264 9.72 13.91 16.98
C LYS A 264 10.01 12.47 16.54
N GLN A 265 9.19 11.92 15.64
CA GLN A 265 9.15 10.49 15.36
C GLN A 265 9.73 10.06 14.01
N HIS A 266 10.31 10.97 13.22
CA HIS A 266 10.73 10.69 11.83
C HIS A 266 11.63 9.44 11.67
N LYS A 267 12.42 9.08 12.69
CA LYS A 267 13.27 7.88 12.68
C LYS A 267 12.52 6.57 12.90
N ASN A 268 11.33 6.65 13.48
CA ASN A 268 10.48 5.52 13.84
C ASN A 268 9.27 5.37 12.88
N ILE A 269 9.05 6.32 11.97
CA ILE A 269 8.05 6.20 10.90
C ILE A 269 8.64 5.34 9.78
N LEU A 270 7.98 4.23 9.46
CA LEU A 270 8.39 3.36 8.34
C LEU A 270 7.52 3.52 7.09
N SER A 271 6.33 4.06 7.25
CA SER A 271 5.41 4.50 6.20
C SER A 271 4.39 5.43 6.83
N MET A 272 3.74 6.28 6.03
CA MET A 272 2.75 7.22 6.54
C MET A 272 1.57 7.27 5.58
N HIS A 273 0.37 6.93 6.04
CA HIS A 273 -0.84 7.07 5.24
C HIS A 273 -1.20 8.54 5.10
N THR A 274 -1.49 8.91 3.86
CA THR A 274 -1.83 10.24 3.41
C THR A 274 -3.22 10.18 2.82
N LYS A 275 -4.11 10.97 3.39
CA LYS A 275 -5.48 11.22 2.90
C LYS A 275 -5.87 12.64 3.28
N ASP A 276 -6.64 13.29 2.44
CA ASP A 276 -7.12 14.62 2.73
C ASP A 276 -8.44 14.54 3.51
N ARG A 277 -8.40 15.11 4.71
CA ARG A 277 -9.46 15.01 5.71
C ARG A 277 -9.81 16.39 6.19
N GLN A 278 -11.07 16.57 6.51
CA GLN A 278 -11.53 17.76 7.22
C GLN A 278 -11.32 17.61 8.72
N THR A 279 -11.10 18.73 9.40
CA THR A 279 -11.09 18.86 10.86
C THR A 279 -12.48 18.58 11.45
N PRO A 280 -12.61 18.43 12.79
CA PRO A 280 -13.91 18.35 13.45
C PRO A 280 -14.85 19.52 13.13
N ALA A 281 -14.31 20.74 13.01
CA ALA A 281 -15.08 21.94 12.66
C ALA A 281 -15.70 21.86 11.26
N ASN A 282 -15.07 21.10 10.36
CA ASN A 282 -15.47 20.91 8.97
C ASN A 282 -16.11 19.52 8.72
N GLY A 283 -16.54 18.82 9.77
CA GLY A 283 -17.35 17.60 9.64
C GLY A 283 -16.58 16.29 9.44
N LYS A 284 -15.24 16.30 9.53
CA LYS A 284 -14.38 15.09 9.46
C LYS A 284 -14.52 14.26 8.17
N GLY A 285 -14.91 14.86 7.05
CA GLY A 285 -15.06 14.15 5.78
C GLY A 285 -13.72 13.65 5.22
N ASN A 286 -13.75 12.50 4.52
CA ASN A 286 -12.75 12.17 3.50
C ASN A 286 -13.08 12.95 2.24
N VAL A 287 -12.13 13.74 1.73
CA VAL A 287 -12.36 14.57 0.54
C VAL A 287 -11.26 14.39 -0.50
N ALA A 288 -11.57 14.77 -1.74
CA ALA A 288 -10.57 14.82 -2.80
C ALA A 288 -9.43 15.77 -2.40
N TRP A 289 -8.18 15.38 -2.67
CA TRP A 289 -7.01 16.09 -2.16
C TRP A 289 -6.94 17.54 -2.65
N GLY A 290 -6.63 18.45 -1.73
CA GLY A 290 -6.65 19.89 -1.92
C GLY A 290 -7.96 20.56 -1.47
N ASN A 291 -8.94 19.79 -0.98
CA ASN A 291 -10.23 20.31 -0.49
C ASN A 291 -10.46 20.07 1.00
N GLY A 292 -9.52 19.40 1.69
CA GLY A 292 -9.56 19.19 3.13
C GLY A 292 -8.58 20.09 3.88
N ASP A 293 -8.41 19.76 5.16
CA ASP A 293 -7.58 20.49 6.11
C ASP A 293 -6.25 19.78 6.38
N THR A 294 -6.00 18.61 5.77
CA THR A 294 -4.74 17.90 5.97
C THR A 294 -3.60 18.68 5.29
N PRO A 295 -2.50 19.03 5.99
CA PRO A 295 -1.42 19.82 5.41
C PRO A 295 -0.46 18.98 4.56
N ILE A 296 -1.00 18.24 3.57
CA ILE A 296 -0.26 17.27 2.74
C ILE A 296 0.93 17.96 2.06
N GLY A 297 0.72 19.10 1.42
CA GLY A 297 1.77 19.83 0.71
C GLY A 297 2.93 20.26 1.62
N ASP A 298 2.64 20.74 2.83
CA ASP A 298 3.66 21.16 3.79
C ASP A 298 4.45 19.97 4.33
N VAL A 299 3.76 18.85 4.61
CA VAL A 299 4.41 17.60 5.04
C VAL A 299 5.32 17.05 3.93
N LEU A 300 4.88 17.06 2.67
CA LEU A 300 5.71 16.63 1.53
C LEU A 300 6.97 17.50 1.38
N LYS A 301 6.84 18.83 1.49
CA LYS A 301 7.99 19.75 1.47
C LYS A 301 8.93 19.52 2.64
N MET A 302 8.40 19.25 3.84
CA MET A 302 9.20 18.89 5.00
C MET A 302 9.97 17.59 4.76
N MET A 303 9.32 16.54 4.24
CA MET A 303 9.96 15.27 3.89
C MET A 303 11.09 15.49 2.87
N GLN A 304 10.86 16.29 1.84
CA GLN A 304 11.87 16.64 0.83
C GLN A 304 13.06 17.36 1.46
N LYS A 305 12.81 18.45 2.20
CA LYS A 305 13.83 19.28 2.83
C LYS A 305 14.71 18.48 3.79
N ASN A 306 14.08 17.65 4.62
CA ASN A 306 14.76 16.89 5.66
C ASN A 306 15.23 15.50 5.19
N LYS A 307 14.96 15.13 3.92
CA LYS A 307 15.33 13.85 3.31
C LYS A 307 14.81 12.66 4.11
N TYR A 308 13.53 12.67 4.45
CA TYR A 308 12.90 11.53 5.11
C TYR A 308 12.71 10.38 4.11
N ASP A 309 13.14 9.18 4.49
CA ASP A 309 13.19 8.01 3.60
C ASP A 309 11.92 7.17 3.57
N PHE A 310 10.99 7.38 4.52
CA PHE A 310 9.72 6.65 4.56
C PHE A 310 8.74 7.16 3.51
N PRO A 311 7.89 6.29 2.92
CA PRO A 311 6.93 6.69 1.91
C PRO A 311 5.77 7.51 2.51
N ALA A 312 5.34 8.54 1.78
CA ALA A 312 4.02 9.15 1.93
C ALA A 312 3.02 8.35 1.07
N THR A 313 2.13 7.63 1.71
CA THR A 313 1.33 6.56 1.12
C THR A 313 -0.09 7.02 0.86
N ILE A 314 -0.47 7.13 -0.41
CA ILE A 314 -1.86 7.42 -0.80
C ILE A 314 -2.79 6.33 -0.27
N GLU A 315 -3.80 6.74 0.49
CA GLU A 315 -4.95 5.91 0.84
C GLU A 315 -6.24 6.58 0.38
N LEU A 316 -6.86 6.02 -0.66
CA LEU A 316 -8.07 6.57 -1.28
C LEU A 316 -9.33 6.13 -0.50
N GLU A 317 -9.91 7.04 0.26
CA GLU A 317 -11.12 6.76 1.06
C GLU A 317 -12.28 7.75 0.86
N TYR A 318 -12.10 8.79 0.05
CA TYR A 318 -13.22 9.62 -0.36
C TYR A 318 -14.07 8.89 -1.40
N GLU A 319 -15.32 9.33 -1.53
CA GLU A 319 -16.25 8.76 -2.51
C GLU A 319 -15.75 9.03 -3.93
N VAL A 320 -15.52 7.96 -4.69
CA VAL A 320 -15.08 8.07 -6.09
C VAL A 320 -16.26 8.62 -6.92
N PRO A 321 -16.07 9.75 -7.64
CA PRO A 321 -17.14 10.31 -8.47
C PRO A 321 -17.64 9.34 -9.53
N GLU A 322 -18.92 9.41 -9.90
CA GLU A 322 -19.55 8.52 -10.89
C GLU A 322 -18.85 8.50 -12.26
N ASN A 323 -18.22 9.61 -12.65
CA ASN A 323 -17.48 9.75 -13.91
C ASN A 323 -15.98 9.40 -13.78
N SER A 324 -15.58 8.77 -12.68
CA SER A 324 -14.20 8.40 -12.39
C SER A 324 -14.09 6.94 -11.92
N ASP A 325 -12.88 6.55 -11.55
CA ASP A 325 -12.57 5.25 -10.99
C ASP A 325 -11.40 5.37 -9.99
N PRO A 326 -11.17 4.36 -9.14
CA PRO A 326 -10.06 4.39 -8.19
C PRO A 326 -8.68 4.63 -8.80
N ILE A 327 -8.42 4.17 -10.03
CA ILE A 327 -7.12 4.34 -10.69
C ILE A 327 -6.92 5.82 -11.02
N LYS A 328 -7.91 6.46 -11.65
CA LYS A 328 -7.90 7.89 -11.97
C LYS A 328 -7.81 8.76 -10.72
N GLU A 329 -8.51 8.40 -9.65
CA GLU A 329 -8.43 9.15 -8.40
C GLU A 329 -7.05 9.04 -7.74
N VAL A 330 -6.42 7.85 -7.73
CA VAL A 330 -5.02 7.72 -7.29
C VAL A 330 -4.06 8.52 -8.18
N GLN A 331 -4.28 8.56 -9.50
CA GLN A 331 -3.48 9.40 -10.40
C GLN A 331 -3.57 10.90 -10.04
N LYS A 332 -4.76 11.39 -9.67
CA LYS A 332 -4.96 12.77 -9.20
C LYS A 332 -4.22 13.02 -7.89
N CYS A 333 -4.28 12.10 -6.93
CA CYS A 333 -3.50 12.21 -5.68
C CYS A 333 -1.99 12.23 -5.96
N LEU A 334 -1.49 11.38 -6.86
CA LEU A 334 -0.09 11.36 -7.26
C LEU A 334 0.32 12.67 -7.94
N GLU A 335 -0.54 13.24 -8.79
CA GLU A 335 -0.29 14.53 -9.44
C GLU A 335 -0.29 15.70 -8.45
N PHE A 336 -1.17 15.67 -7.45
CA PHE A 336 -1.12 16.62 -6.32
C PHE A 336 0.25 16.56 -5.61
N CYS A 337 0.76 15.36 -5.33
CA CYS A 337 2.09 15.19 -4.76
C CYS A 337 3.19 15.76 -5.68
N ARG A 338 3.10 15.54 -7.00
CA ARG A 338 4.07 16.10 -7.96
C ARG A 338 4.11 17.61 -7.86
N GLN A 339 2.96 18.27 -7.95
CA GLN A 339 2.84 19.73 -7.90
C GLN A 339 3.35 20.30 -6.57
N GLY A 340 3.11 19.60 -5.45
CA GLY A 340 3.59 20.00 -4.13
C GLY A 340 5.12 19.89 -3.92
N LEU A 341 5.80 19.11 -4.76
CA LEU A 341 7.23 18.79 -4.65
C LEU A 341 8.12 19.46 -5.71
N VAL A 342 7.55 20.29 -6.61
CA VAL A 342 8.29 21.06 -7.63
C VAL A 342 9.15 22.15 -7.02
#